data_AF-A0A2A5M4B4-F1
#
_entry.id   AF-A0A2A5M4B4-F1
#
_cell.length_a   1.000
_cell.length_b   1.000
_cell.length_c   1.000
_cell.angle_alpha   90.00
_cell.angle_beta   90.00
_cell.angle_gamma   90.00
#
_symmetry.space_group_name_H-M   'P 1'
#
loop_
_entity.id
_entity.type
_entity.pdbx_description
1 polymer ?
#
loop_
_entity_poly.entity_id
_entity_poly.type
_entity_poly.pdbx_seq_one_letter_code
_entity_poly.pdbx_strand_id
1 'polypeptide(L)' 'QKFIKADAVIYQMPAWWMGEPWIVKKYIDEVFGLGAGVLFKNDGRTHENPSKNYGKGGLDHGKKYMFSLTWNAPLEAFN' A
#
# COMPACT_ATOMS: atom_id res chain seq x y z
N GLN A 1 -8.30 -12.03 -2.10
CA GLN A 1 -8.63 -12.85 -0.91
C GLN A 1 -7.50 -12.94 0.14
N LYS A 2 -6.22 -13.07 -0.25
CA LYS A 2 -5.11 -13.16 0.74
C LYS A 2 -5.05 -11.95 1.70
N PHE A 3 -5.19 -10.73 1.18
CA PHE A 3 -5.22 -9.50 1.99
C PHE A 3 -6.34 -9.47 3.05
N ILE A 4 -7.54 -9.92 2.69
CA ILE A 4 -8.69 -9.95 3.60
C ILE A 4 -8.44 -10.92 4.77
N LYS A 5 -7.81 -12.07 4.47
CA LYS A 5 -7.54 -13.13 5.46
C LYS A 5 -6.34 -12.82 6.36
N ALA A 6 -5.41 -11.99 5.91
CA ALA A 6 -4.20 -11.68 6.67
C ALA A 6 -4.47 -10.62 7.73
N ASP A 7 -3.93 -10.80 8.94
CA ASP A 7 -3.89 -9.75 9.97
C ASP A 7 -2.75 -8.76 9.71
N ALA A 8 -1.67 -9.24 9.10
CA ALA A 8 -0.51 -8.46 8.70
C ALA A 8 0.03 -8.90 7.33
N VAL A 9 0.55 -7.93 6.56
CA VAL A 9 1.21 -8.17 5.26
C VAL A 9 2.65 -7.69 5.30
N ILE A 10 3.60 -8.57 5.01
CA ILE A 10 5.03 -8.23 4.95
C ILE A 10 5.44 -8.11 3.48
N TYR A 11 5.94 -6.95 3.10
CA TYR A 11 6.56 -6.71 1.80
C TYR A 11 8.07 -6.92 1.92
N GLN A 12 8.52 -8.12 1.55
CA GLN A 12 9.93 -8.41 1.35
C GLN A 12 10.31 -8.05 -0.08
N MET A 13 11.14 -7.03 -0.26
CA MET A 13 11.57 -6.61 -1.60
C MET A 13 12.92 -5.89 -1.58
N PRO A 14 13.74 -6.05 -2.64
CA PRO A 14 14.92 -5.22 -2.82
C PRO A 14 14.52 -3.82 -3.28
N ALA A 15 15.32 -2.83 -2.96
CA ALA A 15 15.15 -1.51 -3.53
C ALA A 15 15.71 -1.45 -4.96
N TRP A 16 14.83 -1.11 -5.89
CA TRP A 16 15.15 -0.87 -7.29
C TRP A 16 14.76 0.56 -7.61
N TRP A 17 15.74 1.37 -8.04
CA TRP A 17 15.52 2.77 -8.39
C TRP A 17 14.71 3.54 -7.34
N MET A 18 15.19 3.47 -6.10
CA MET A 18 14.65 4.17 -4.93
C MET A 18 13.33 3.63 -4.36
N GLY A 19 12.78 2.53 -4.90
CA GLY A 19 11.51 1.98 -4.44
C GLY A 19 11.37 0.49 -4.72
N GLU A 20 10.13 0.04 -4.79
CA GLU A 20 9.80 -1.34 -5.12
C GLU A 20 10.13 -1.68 -6.59
N PRO A 21 10.53 -2.92 -6.89
CA PRO A 21 10.67 -3.38 -8.27
C PRO A 21 9.34 -3.27 -9.02
N TRP A 22 9.38 -3.02 -10.34
CA TRP A 22 8.17 -2.84 -11.15
C TRP A 22 7.15 -3.97 -11.02
N ILE A 23 7.60 -5.21 -10.79
CA ILE A 23 6.72 -6.37 -10.58
C ILE A 23 5.90 -6.26 -9.29
N VAL A 24 6.45 -5.67 -8.24
CA VAL A 24 5.74 -5.42 -6.98
C VAL A 24 4.74 -4.29 -7.19
N LYS A 25 5.12 -3.24 -7.92
CA LYS A 25 4.18 -2.16 -8.27
C LYS A 25 3.02 -2.66 -9.13
N LYS A 26 3.30 -3.50 -10.14
CA LYS A 26 2.28 -4.19 -10.94
C LYS A 26 1.34 -5.02 -10.06
N TYR A 27 1.89 -5.78 -9.10
CA TYR A 27 1.07 -6.54 -8.14
C TYR A 27 0.16 -5.62 -7.33
N ILE A 28 0.66 -4.49 -6.82
CA ILE A 28 -0.15 -3.51 -6.12
C ILE A 28 -1.25 -2.96 -7.04
N ASP A 29 -0.90 -2.54 -8.26
CA ASP A 29 -1.85 -1.96 -9.22
C ASP A 29 -2.96 -2.95 -9.61
N GLU A 30 -2.61 -4.20 -9.88
CA GLU A 30 -3.58 -5.23 -10.25
C GLU A 30 -4.44 -5.66 -9.06
N VAL A 31 -3.83 -5.94 -7.91
CA VAL A 31 -4.57 -6.45 -6.74
C VAL A 31 -5.41 -5.37 -6.08
N PHE A 32 -4.87 -4.16 -5.92
CA PHE A 32 -5.61 -3.07 -5.28
C PHE A 32 -6.55 -2.41 -6.29
N GLY A 33 -6.20 -2.34 -7.58
CA GLY A 33 -7.12 -1.90 -8.63
C GLY A 33 -8.39 -2.76 -8.70
N LEU A 34 -8.25 -4.08 -8.56
CA LEU A 34 -9.38 -5.01 -8.46
C LEU A 34 -9.99 -5.10 -7.05
N GLY A 35 -9.43 -4.36 -6.08
CA GLY A 35 -9.84 -4.37 -4.67
C GLY A 35 -11.01 -3.46 -4.33
N ALA A 36 -11.59 -2.74 -5.30
CA ALA A 36 -12.72 -1.84 -5.06
C ALA A 36 -13.94 -2.60 -4.49
N GLY A 37 -14.56 -2.04 -3.47
CA GLY A 37 -15.68 -2.64 -2.73
C GLY A 37 -15.27 -3.74 -1.73
N VAL A 38 -13.99 -4.12 -1.68
CA VAL A 38 -13.48 -5.17 -0.79
C VAL A 38 -12.39 -4.63 0.13
N LEU A 39 -11.33 -4.04 -0.45
CA LEU A 39 -10.20 -3.45 0.29
C LEU A 39 -10.43 -1.97 0.59
N PHE A 40 -11.13 -1.26 -0.31
CA PHE A 40 -11.51 0.14 -0.16
C PHE A 40 -12.86 0.41 -0.83
N LYS A 41 -13.58 1.43 -0.34
CA LYS A 41 -14.87 1.86 -0.90
C LYS A 41 -14.69 3.01 -1.89
N ASN A 42 -13.88 4.00 -1.52
CA ASN A 42 -13.57 5.19 -2.31
C ASN A 42 -12.33 5.87 -1.73
N ASP A 43 -12.05 7.12 -2.11
CA ASP A 43 -10.91 7.89 -1.59
C ASP A 43 -11.18 8.58 -0.24
N GLY A 44 -12.41 8.50 0.30
CA GLY A 44 -12.83 9.11 1.57
C GLY A 44 -13.39 10.54 1.46
N ARG A 45 -13.36 11.17 0.29
CA ARG A 45 -13.90 12.51 0.07
C ARG A 45 -15.41 12.46 -0.23
N THR A 46 -16.08 13.59 -0.05
CA THR A 46 -17.48 13.77 -0.50
C THR A 46 -17.60 15.03 -1.36
N HIS A 47 -18.68 15.13 -2.12
CA HIS A 47 -18.94 16.27 -2.99
C HIS A 47 -19.07 17.58 -2.20
N GLU A 48 -19.58 17.52 -0.97
CA GLU A 48 -19.75 18.66 -0.07
C GLU A 48 -18.41 19.14 0.52
N ASN A 49 -17.40 18.27 0.59
CA ASN A 49 -16.08 18.57 1.14
C ASN A 49 -14.95 17.96 0.29
N PRO A 50 -14.74 18.42 -0.96
CA PRO A 50 -13.86 17.77 -1.92
C PRO A 50 -12.36 17.89 -1.59
N SER A 51 -11.99 18.77 -0.65
CA SER A 51 -10.59 18.96 -0.21
C SER A 51 -10.24 18.22 1.07
N LYS A 52 -11.19 17.53 1.72
CA LYS A 52 -10.99 16.88 3.02
C LYS A 52 -11.11 15.37 2.92
N ASN A 53 -10.39 14.67 3.80
CA ASN A 53 -10.52 13.22 4.03
C ASN A 53 -10.00 12.29 2.93
N TYR A 54 -9.20 12.78 1.96
CA TYR A 54 -8.48 11.90 1.04
C TYR A 54 -7.66 10.86 1.82
N GLY A 55 -7.76 9.59 1.42
CA GLY A 55 -7.11 8.45 2.06
C GLY A 55 -7.92 7.78 3.18
N LYS A 56 -9.14 8.24 3.49
CA LYS A 56 -9.98 7.68 4.58
C LYS A 56 -11.03 6.65 4.15
N GLY A 57 -11.09 6.27 2.88
CA GLY A 57 -12.12 5.37 2.34
C GLY A 57 -11.77 3.88 2.31
N GLY A 58 -10.73 3.44 3.04
CA GLY A 58 -10.39 2.02 3.19
C GLY A 58 -11.50 1.22 3.90
N LEU A 59 -11.52 -0.10 3.73
CA LEU A 59 -12.48 -1.00 4.39
C LEU A 59 -11.80 -1.90 5.44
N ASP A 60 -10.56 -2.28 5.19
CA ASP A 60 -9.79 -3.20 6.04
C ASP A 60 -9.01 -2.47 7.16
N HIS A 61 -9.71 -1.68 7.97
CA HIS A 61 -9.09 -0.98 9.10
C HIS A 61 -8.53 -1.96 10.15
N GLY A 62 -7.44 -1.56 10.81
CA GLY A 62 -6.81 -2.33 11.89
C GLY A 62 -5.77 -3.36 11.42
N LYS A 63 -5.80 -3.76 10.15
CA LYS A 63 -4.74 -4.59 9.54
C LYS A 63 -3.40 -3.86 9.52
N LYS A 64 -2.32 -4.62 9.58
CA LYS A 64 -0.95 -4.10 9.63
C LYS A 64 -0.18 -4.42 8.36
N TYR A 65 0.83 -3.63 8.06
CA TYR A 65 1.81 -3.96 7.03
C TYR A 65 3.22 -3.58 7.49
N MET A 66 4.23 -4.25 6.94
CA MET A 66 5.63 -4.00 7.24
C MET A 66 6.48 -4.11 5.97
N PHE A 67 7.44 -3.21 5.83
CA PHE A 67 8.46 -3.29 4.78
C PHE A 67 9.73 -3.95 5.34
N SER A 68 10.19 -5.02 4.69
CA SER A 68 11.49 -5.64 4.95
C SER A 68 12.32 -5.50 3.68
N LEU A 69 13.25 -4.55 3.71
CA LEU A 69 13.91 -4.05 2.51
C LEU A 69 15.38 -4.41 2.49
N THR A 70 15.90 -4.68 1.30
CA THR A 70 17.35 -4.81 1.06
C THR A 70 17.81 -3.71 0.11
N TRP A 71 18.83 -2.96 0.53
CA TRP A 71 19.40 -1.85 -0.24
C TRP A 71 20.90 -2.04 -0.37
N ASN A 72 21.45 -1.58 -1.51
CA ASN A 72 22.90 -1.37 -1.65
C ASN A 72 23.37 -0.10 -0.94
N ALA A 73 22.48 0.90 -0.80
CA ALA A 73 22.80 2.14 -0.13
C ALA A 73 23.11 1.89 1.37
N PRO A 74 24.14 2.53 1.92
CA PRO A 74 24.45 2.42 3.33
C PRO A 74 23.42 3.20 4.16
N LEU A 75 23.31 2.89 5.46
CA LEU A 75 22.29 3.47 6.33
C LEU A 75 22.44 5.00 6.44
N GLU A 76 23.66 5.51 6.37
CA GLU A 76 24.00 6.93 6.45
C GLU A 76 23.39 7.77 5.30
N ALA A 77 23.02 7.14 4.18
CA ALA A 77 22.35 7.83 3.08
C ALA A 77 20.89 8.24 3.39
N PHE A 78 20.34 7.76 4.50
CA PHE A 78 18.96 8.02 4.93
C PHE A 78 18.86 8.92 6.18
N ASN A 79 20.01 9.39 6.70
CA ASN A 79 20.08 10.25 7.88
C ASN A 79 20.18 11.72 7.51
#